data_AF-A0A653DQS6-F1
#
_entry.id   AF-A0A653DQS6-F1
#
_cell.length_a   1.000
_cell.length_b   1.000
_cell.length_c   1.000
_cell.angle_alpha   90.00
_cell.angle_beta   90.00
_cell.angle_gamma   90.00
#
_symmetry.space_group_name_H-M   'P 1'
#
loop_
_entity.id
_entity.type
_entity.pdbx_description
1 polymer ?
#
loop_
_entity_poly.entity_id
_entity_poly.type
_entity_poly.pdbx_seq_one_letter_code
_entity_poly.pdbx_strand_id
1 'polypeptide(L)'
;MREEEKNNYPKASNYLVNGALLTYIAGMFLIIAFCSPYWVKSFDETFSQFKNMGLWEYCFDQFRYPYYQFDHPFHGCHHVFSQEYYVIREWYVEPPQNIYHR
;
A
#
# COMPACT_ATOMS: atom_id res chain seq x y z
N MET A 1 49.96 21.80 -12.66
CA MET A 1 48.95 22.85 -12.41
C MET A 1 47.51 22.34 -12.65
N ARG A 2 47.14 21.15 -12.13
CA ARG A 2 45.76 20.59 -12.21
C ARG A 2 45.33 20.01 -10.86
N GLU A 3 45.70 20.68 -9.78
CA GLU A 3 45.33 20.24 -8.42
C GLU A 3 44.74 21.37 -7.59
N GLU A 4 45.00 22.64 -7.92
CA GLU A 4 44.52 23.79 -7.14
C GLU A 4 43.11 24.27 -7.50
N GLU A 5 42.55 23.82 -8.63
CA GLU A 5 41.17 24.17 -9.04
C GLU A 5 40.11 23.18 -8.52
N LYS A 6 40.45 22.28 -7.58
CA LYS A 6 39.55 21.21 -7.15
C LYS A 6 38.64 21.56 -5.96
N ASN A 7 38.76 22.74 -5.35
CA ASN A 7 38.15 22.97 -4.02
C ASN A 7 37.48 24.32 -3.76
N ASN A 8 37.17 25.10 -4.79
CA ASN A 8 36.39 26.35 -4.61
C ASN A 8 34.88 26.11 -4.86
N TYR A 9 34.31 25.11 -4.19
CA TYR A 9 32.86 24.95 -4.14
C TYR A 9 32.33 25.76 -2.94
N PRO A 10 31.37 26.68 -3.14
CA PRO A 10 30.78 27.38 -2.02
C PRO A 10 30.17 26.37 -1.06
N LYS A 11 30.53 26.44 0.22
CA LYS A 11 29.93 25.59 1.25
C LYS A 11 28.41 25.81 1.22
N ALA A 12 27.67 24.72 1.11
CA ALA A 12 26.21 24.76 1.18
C ALA A 12 25.77 25.45 2.48
N SER A 13 24.75 26.31 2.40
CA SER A 13 24.20 26.96 3.58
C SER A 13 23.60 25.91 4.53
N ASN A 14 23.70 26.13 5.84
CA ASN A 14 23.17 25.20 6.85
C ASN A 14 21.68 24.90 6.63
N TYR A 15 20.91 25.88 6.14
CA TYR A 15 19.49 25.71 5.80
C TYR A 15 19.26 24.73 4.64
N LEU A 16 20.10 24.79 3.60
CA LEU A 16 20.05 23.86 2.48
C LEU A 16 20.33 22.43 2.92
N VAL A 17 21.37 22.24 3.76
CA VAL A 17 21.75 20.92 4.27
C VAL A 17 20.64 20.33 5.16
N ASN A 18 20.10 21.12 6.08
CA ASN A 18 19.02 20.68 6.97
C ASN A 18 17.73 20.38 6.20
N GLY A 19 17.40 21.22 5.20
CA GLY A 19 16.25 21.00 4.32
C GLY A 19 16.39 19.72 3.51
N ALA A 20 17.56 19.49 2.91
CA ALA A 20 17.85 18.26 2.15
C ALA A 20 17.80 17.01 3.03
N LEU A 21 18.28 17.09 4.27
CA LEU A 21 18.20 15.98 5.22
C LEU A 21 16.73 15.64 5.55
N LEU A 22 15.91 16.66 5.82
CA LEU A 22 14.49 16.49 6.13
C LEU A 22 13.72 15.88 4.95
N THR A 23 13.93 16.38 3.72
CA THR A 23 13.26 15.85 2.52
C THR A 23 13.70 14.43 2.22
N TYR A 24 14.96 14.08 2.44
CA TYR A 24 15.44 12.71 2.30
C TYR A 24 14.74 11.77 3.28
N ILE A 25 14.66 12.13 4.56
CA ILE A 25 13.97 11.33 5.59
C ILE A 25 12.48 11.20 5.26
N ALA A 26 11.82 12.29 4.84
CA ALA A 26 10.43 12.25 4.42
C ALA A 26 10.22 11.31 3.22
N GLY A 27 11.11 11.36 2.23
CA GLY A 27 11.09 10.44 1.08
C GLY A 27 11.21 8.97 1.49
N MET A 28 12.09 8.67 2.45
CA MET A 28 12.22 7.30 2.98
C MET A 28 10.93 6.81 3.64
N PHE A 29 10.26 7.66 4.43
CA PHE A 29 8.97 7.30 5.03
C PHE A 29 7.87 7.08 3.99
N LEU A 30 7.85 7.86 2.91
CA LEU A 30 6.90 7.65 1.81
C LEU A 30 7.13 6.31 1.11
N ILE A 31 8.38 5.92 0.88
CA ILE A 31 8.70 4.61 0.28
C ILE A 31 8.25 3.47 1.21
N ILE A 32 8.51 3.59 2.52
CA ILE A 32 8.07 2.61 3.51
C ILE A 32 6.55 2.51 3.53
N ALA A 33 5.84 3.64 3.54
CA ALA A 33 4.37 3.66 3.50
C ALA A 33 3.84 2.98 2.23
N PHE A 34 4.44 3.26 1.07
CA PHE A 34 4.03 2.71 -0.21
C PHE A 34 4.21 1.19 -0.32
N CYS A 35 5.27 0.64 0.27
CA CYS A 35 5.55 -0.80 0.27
C CYS A 35 4.97 -1.56 1.46
N SER A 36 4.32 -0.88 2.42
CA SER A 36 3.81 -1.52 3.62
C SER A 36 2.50 -2.29 3.37
N PRO A 37 2.36 -3.54 3.85
CA PRO A 37 1.12 -4.32 3.77
C PRO A 37 0.16 -4.08 4.95
N TYR A 38 0.34 -2.99 5.71
CA TYR A 38 -0.40 -2.69 6.95
C TYR A 38 -0.99 -1.29 7.01
N TRP A 39 -1.67 -0.86 5.95
CA TRP A 39 -2.39 0.42 5.93
C TRP A 39 -3.63 0.37 6.83
N VAL A 40 -4.35 -0.75 6.79
CA VAL A 40 -5.49 -1.03 7.67
C VAL A 40 -5.38 -2.48 8.10
N LYS A 41 -5.57 -2.72 9.40
CA LYS A 41 -5.60 -4.05 10.01
C LYS A 41 -6.89 -4.18 10.82
N SER A 42 -7.55 -5.33 10.74
CA SER A 42 -8.68 -5.67 11.60
C SER A 42 -8.20 -5.95 13.03
N PHE A 43 -9.05 -5.66 14.01
CA PHE A 43 -8.80 -6.07 15.39
C PHE A 43 -8.89 -7.59 15.52
N ASP A 44 -7.93 -8.19 16.24
CA ASP A 44 -7.82 -9.65 16.35
C ASP A 44 -9.04 -10.28 17.07
N GLU A 45 -9.73 -9.53 17.93
CA GLU A 45 -10.93 -9.98 18.64
C GLU A 45 -12.22 -9.91 17.81
N THR A 46 -12.18 -9.20 16.68
CA THR A 46 -13.29 -9.21 15.72
C THR A 46 -12.96 -10.30 14.73
N PHE A 47 -13.70 -11.42 14.72
CA PHE A 47 -13.55 -12.54 13.77
C PHE A 47 -13.90 -12.11 12.33
N SER A 48 -13.16 -11.13 11.82
CA SER A 48 -13.28 -10.55 10.51
C SER A 48 -12.53 -11.41 9.51
N GLN A 49 -13.19 -11.68 8.40
CA GLN A 49 -12.58 -12.36 7.25
C GLN A 49 -11.54 -11.47 6.54
N PHE A 50 -11.54 -10.16 6.82
CA PHE A 50 -10.51 -9.22 6.40
C PHE A 50 -9.47 -9.08 7.51
N LYS A 51 -8.19 -9.36 7.23
CA LYS A 51 -7.08 -9.26 8.21
C LYS A 51 -6.32 -7.96 8.09
N ASN A 52 -5.76 -7.69 6.93
CA ASN A 52 -4.99 -6.49 6.67
C ASN A 52 -4.94 -6.16 5.18
N MET A 53 -4.74 -4.89 4.88
CA MET A 53 -4.48 -4.41 3.52
C MET A 53 -3.29 -3.47 3.49
N GLY A 54 -2.48 -3.62 2.45
CA GLY A 54 -1.57 -2.59 1.96
C GLY A 54 -2.14 -1.89 0.73
N LEU A 55 -1.27 -1.15 0.06
CA LEU A 55 -1.60 -0.54 -1.22
C LEU A 55 -1.64 -1.57 -2.37
N TRP A 56 -0.75 -2.57 -2.32
CA TRP A 56 -0.52 -3.53 -3.40
C TRP A 56 -0.97 -4.96 -3.08
N GLU A 57 -1.29 -5.26 -1.82
CA GLU A 57 -1.59 -6.60 -1.36
C GLU A 57 -2.74 -6.58 -0.36
N TYR A 58 -3.67 -7.53 -0.50
CA TYR A 58 -4.78 -7.74 0.42
C TYR A 58 -4.70 -9.12 1.05
N CYS A 59 -4.87 -9.19 2.37
CA CYS A 59 -4.86 -10.42 3.14
C CYS A 59 -6.26 -10.72 3.69
N PHE A 60 -6.84 -11.83 3.25
CA PHE A 60 -8.12 -12.35 3.72
C PHE A 60 -7.96 -13.71 4.40
N ASP A 61 -8.90 -14.02 5.28
CA ASP A 61 -9.00 -15.27 6.01
C ASP A 61 -10.38 -15.87 5.78
N GLN A 62 -10.45 -16.85 4.88
CA GLN A 62 -11.68 -17.57 4.52
C GLN A 62 -12.85 -16.65 4.12
N PHE A 63 -12.55 -15.56 3.40
CA PHE A 63 -13.57 -14.66 2.88
C PHE A 63 -14.37 -15.33 1.76
N ARG A 64 -15.69 -15.24 1.81
CA ARG A 64 -16.58 -15.77 0.75
C ARG A 64 -17.35 -14.63 0.12
N TYR A 65 -17.15 -14.44 -1.18
CA TYR A 65 -17.82 -13.38 -1.93
C TYR A 65 -19.24 -13.82 -2.33
N PRO A 66 -20.32 -13.15 -1.88
CA PRO A 66 -21.70 -13.63 -2.08
C PRO A 66 -22.15 -13.72 -3.55
N TYR A 67 -21.55 -12.94 -4.44
CA TYR A 67 -21.93 -12.89 -5.86
C TYR A 67 -21.07 -13.79 -6.74
N TYR A 68 -20.12 -14.53 -6.15
CA TYR A 68 -19.34 -15.50 -6.90
C TYR A 68 -20.14 -16.81 -7.05
N GLN A 69 -20.28 -17.29 -8.28
CA GLN A 69 -21.06 -18.51 -8.55
C GLN A 69 -20.41 -19.78 -8.00
N PHE A 70 -19.11 -19.76 -7.75
CA PHE A 70 -18.34 -20.88 -7.21
C PHE A 70 -18.06 -20.67 -5.73
N ASP A 71 -18.24 -21.70 -4.90
CA ASP A 71 -17.89 -21.64 -3.47
C ASP A 71 -16.36 -21.73 -3.29
N HIS A 72 -15.70 -20.60 -3.55
CA HIS A 72 -14.25 -20.47 -3.41
C HIS A 72 -13.94 -19.54 -2.22
N PRO A 73 -13.33 -20.07 -1.13
CA PRO A 73 -12.88 -19.24 -0.02
C PRO A 73 -11.56 -18.54 -0.39
N PHE A 74 -11.57 -17.21 -0.37
CA PHE A 74 -10.36 -16.41 -0.53
C PHE A 74 -9.57 -16.44 0.77
N HIS A 75 -8.36 -17.01 0.72
CA HIS A 75 -7.49 -17.16 1.88
C HIS A 75 -6.05 -16.82 1.51
N GLY A 76 -5.38 -16.09 2.40
CA GLY A 76 -3.99 -15.68 2.24
C GLY A 76 -3.85 -14.23 1.78
N CYS A 77 -2.60 -13.86 1.52
CA CYS A 77 -2.22 -12.55 1.03
C CYS A 77 -1.93 -12.65 -0.47
N HIS A 78 -2.65 -11.88 -1.27
CA HIS A 78 -2.42 -11.84 -2.71
C HIS A 78 -2.37 -10.41 -3.23
N HIS A 79 -1.66 -10.25 -4.34
CA HIS A 79 -1.50 -8.96 -5.01
C HIS A 79 -2.83 -8.47 -5.59
N VAL A 80 -3.07 -7.15 -5.62
CA VAL A 80 -4.31 -6.53 -6.14
C VAL A 80 -4.63 -6.95 -7.58
N PHE A 81 -3.58 -7.16 -8.38
CA PHE A 81 -3.70 -7.57 -9.79
C PHE A 81 -3.55 -9.09 -9.99
N SER A 82 -3.63 -9.89 -8.93
CA SER A 82 -3.70 -11.34 -9.06
C SER A 82 -5.02 -11.76 -9.69
N GLN A 83 -5.01 -12.91 -10.36
CA GLN A 83 -6.20 -13.43 -11.02
C GLN A 83 -7.30 -13.84 -10.02
N GLU A 84 -6.91 -14.24 -8.80
CA GLU A 84 -7.87 -14.57 -7.74
C GLU A 84 -8.71 -13.35 -7.34
N TYR A 85 -8.10 -12.18 -7.22
CA TYR A 85 -8.81 -10.96 -6.80
C TYR A 85 -9.47 -10.18 -7.92
N TYR A 86 -9.31 -10.61 -9.19
CA TYR A 86 -9.94 -9.96 -10.33
C TYR A 86 -11.46 -9.80 -10.14
N VAL A 87 -12.13 -10.85 -9.64
CA VAL A 87 -13.59 -10.89 -9.46
C VAL A 87 -14.11 -10.02 -8.31
N ILE A 88 -13.30 -9.82 -7.26
CA ILE A 88 -13.70 -9.03 -6.09
C ILE A 88 -13.35 -7.54 -6.31
N ARG A 89 -12.28 -7.26 -7.06
CA ARG A 89 -11.77 -5.90 -7.29
C ARG A 89 -12.81 -4.99 -7.94
N GLU A 90 -13.52 -5.49 -8.95
CA GLU A 90 -14.54 -4.72 -9.68
C GLU A 90 -15.66 -4.25 -8.73
N TRP A 91 -16.05 -5.09 -7.77
CA TRP A 91 -17.10 -4.78 -6.81
C TRP A 91 -16.72 -3.67 -5.81
N TYR A 92 -15.44 -3.54 -5.46
CA TYR A 92 -14.99 -2.54 -4.49
C TYR A 92 -14.80 -1.15 -5.12
N VAL A 93 -14.44 -1.11 -6.41
CA VAL A 93 -14.23 0.14 -7.16
C VAL A 93 -15.56 0.75 -7.61
N GLU A 94 -16.52 -0.10 -8.01
CA GLU A 94 -17.84 0.36 -8.44
C GLU A 94 -18.92 -0.59 -7.88
N PRO A 95 -19.42 -0.33 -6.65
CA PRO A 95 -20.44 -1.19 -6.07
C PRO A 95 -21.70 -1.15 -6.93
N PRO A 96 -22.26 -2.31 -7.32
CA PRO A 96 -23.53 -2.36 -8.02
C PRO A 96 -24.64 -1.68 -7.20
N GLN A 97 -25.17 -0.56 -7.71
CA GLN A 97 -26.23 0.23 -7.05
C GLN A 97 -27.55 -0.55 -6.87
N ASN A 98 -27.66 -1.75 -7.44
CA ASN A 98 -28.83 -2.62 -7.40
C ASN A 98 -28.88 -3.57 -6.19
N ILE A 99 -27.90 -3.53 -5.28
CA ILE A 99 -27.83 -4.42 -4.11
C ILE A 99 -28.54 -3.85 -2.87
N TYR A 100 -28.75 -2.53 -2.78
CA TYR A 100 -29.44 -1.91 -1.62
C TYR A 100 -30.98 -1.99 -1.65
N HIS A 101 -31.56 -2.66 -2.65
CA HIS A 101 -33.01 -2.78 -2.83
C HIS A 101 -33.57 -4.19 -2.66
N ARG A 102 -32.88 -5.10 -1.95
CA ARG A 102 -33.45 -6.40 -1.57
C ARG A 102 -33.23 -6.73 -0.11
#